data_AF-A0A7S0HYY2-F1
#
_entry.id   AF-A0A7S0HYY2-F1
#
_cell.length_a   1.000
_cell.length_b   1.000
_cell.length_c   1.000
_cell.angle_alpha   90.00
_cell.angle_beta   90.00
_cell.angle_gamma   90.00
#
_symmetry.space_group_name_H-M   'P 1'
#
loop_
_entity.id
_entity.type
_entity.pdbx_description
1 polymer ?
#
loop_
_entity_poly.entity_id
_entity_poly.type
_entity_poly.pdbx_seq_one_letter_code
_entity_poly.pdbx_strand_id
1 'polypeptide(L)'
;LNSMKYLNSMSNLRTEEAKFAIIGLARDLRGIACASNVRLFPILFECLYPNYLPLFTRALDVWNDDPAVTVAVLKFWMEMAENKEDRIRFDAAFPGGLLLFKEMSRSISTYAHHVLSKGPVAEGTDAYKARYKALGVCMASVSLAISGEYVSFGAYTLYGDQIAEEVVSVLVQLALSIPERELLAFHKVATSFYSFVEALFRHATSLVIALETNTVVKLLQFLHHGLANALQQNVHILCARSIDRFAAFLFRNKHRQTSLANRMRLHMEQVPTLLEDLQLVLLKQIITDEHIDLGILSHPLLSLILASESGFARVSSKFVSNQPNEEKATAAEAFGELMKGVERNLEMSNRRIFLLNVQSYRRIMKSAAGLNLD
;
A
#
# COMPACT_ATOMS: atom_id res chain seq x y z
N LEU A 1 -9.70 30.85 13.28
CA LEU A 1 -9.60 30.52 14.74
C LEU A 1 -10.93 30.72 15.48
N ASN A 2 -11.63 31.85 15.35
CA ASN A 2 -12.92 32.06 16.05
C ASN A 2 -13.99 31.00 15.73
N SER A 3 -14.14 30.61 14.47
CA SER A 3 -15.06 29.53 14.08
C SER A 3 -14.71 28.19 14.73
N MET A 4 -13.42 27.87 14.89
CA MET A 4 -12.98 26.66 15.59
C MET A 4 -13.27 26.72 17.09
N LYS A 5 -13.06 27.88 17.73
CA LYS A 5 -13.41 28.08 19.15
C LYS A 5 -14.92 27.90 19.37
N TYR A 6 -15.73 28.48 18.49
CA TYR A 6 -17.18 28.33 18.52
C TYR A 6 -17.59 26.85 18.37
N LEU A 7 -17.11 26.16 17.34
CA LEU A 7 -17.42 24.74 17.13
C LEU A 7 -16.96 23.86 18.30
N ASN A 8 -15.79 24.13 18.90
CA ASN A 8 -15.33 23.40 20.07
C ASN A 8 -16.26 23.56 21.28
N SER A 9 -16.85 24.74 21.46
CA SER A 9 -17.79 25.03 22.55
C SER A 9 -19.17 24.40 22.36
N MET A 10 -19.51 23.95 21.15
CA MET A 10 -20.78 23.29 20.89
C MET A 10 -20.82 21.90 21.51
N SER A 11 -21.85 21.64 22.31
CA SER A 11 -22.14 20.32 22.89
C SER A 11 -22.62 19.34 21.82
N ASN A 12 -23.44 19.81 20.87
CA ASN A 12 -23.94 19.03 19.75
C ASN A 12 -23.44 19.58 18.41
N LEU A 13 -22.68 18.77 17.68
CA LEU A 13 -22.19 19.11 16.33
C LEU A 13 -23.13 18.67 15.21
N ARG A 14 -24.23 17.98 15.53
CA ARG A 14 -25.22 17.47 14.57
C ARG A 14 -26.26 18.53 14.22
N THR A 15 -25.81 19.69 13.73
CA THR A 15 -26.67 20.75 13.19
C THR A 15 -26.19 21.17 11.81
N GLU A 16 -27.08 21.74 10.97
CA GLU A 16 -26.71 22.16 9.62
C GLU A 16 -25.68 23.31 9.65
N GLU A 17 -25.75 24.21 10.64
CA GLU A 17 -24.78 25.29 10.81
C GLU A 17 -23.38 24.72 11.10
N ALA A 18 -23.30 23.76 12.04
CA ALA A 18 -22.05 23.10 12.38
C ALA A 18 -21.50 22.30 11.19
N LYS A 19 -22.37 21.60 10.45
CA LYS A 19 -22.01 20.88 9.22
C LYS A 19 -21.34 21.78 8.19
N PHE A 20 -21.98 22.89 7.82
CA PHE A 20 -21.42 23.81 6.81
C PHE A 20 -20.12 24.45 7.31
N ALA A 21 -20.05 24.83 8.59
CA ALA A 21 -18.85 25.40 9.19
C ALA A 21 -17.67 24.42 9.21
N ILE A 22 -17.90 23.14 9.55
CA ILE A 22 -16.89 22.08 9.54
C ILE A 22 -16.38 21.86 8.11
N ILE A 23 -17.29 21.75 7.13
CA ILE A 23 -16.93 21.55 5.72
C ILE A 23 -16.07 22.73 5.21
N GLY A 24 -16.51 23.96 5.47
CA GLY A 24 -15.77 25.17 5.07
C GLY A 24 -14.39 25.20 5.70
N LEU A 25 -14.32 25.02 7.02
CA LEU A 25 -13.07 25.00 7.77
C LEU A 25 -12.08 23.95 7.26
N ALA A 26 -12.54 22.71 7.04
CA ALA A 26 -11.67 21.64 6.55
C ALA A 26 -11.12 21.96 5.16
N ARG A 27 -11.92 22.57 4.28
CA ARG A 27 -11.48 23.00 2.93
C ARG A 27 -10.48 24.14 3.01
N ASP A 28 -10.74 25.15 3.82
CA ASP A 28 -9.87 26.31 3.97
C ASP A 28 -8.52 25.92 4.58
N LEU A 29 -8.52 25.15 5.66
CA LEU A 29 -7.28 24.66 6.28
C LEU A 29 -6.51 23.74 5.35
N ARG A 30 -7.20 22.91 4.56
CA ARG A 30 -6.55 22.11 3.51
C ARG A 30 -5.86 23.01 2.49
N GLY A 31 -6.50 24.10 2.06
CA GLY A 31 -5.90 25.07 1.15
C GLY A 31 -4.65 25.74 1.75
N ILE A 32 -4.73 26.16 3.01
CA ILE A 32 -3.61 26.76 3.75
C ILE A 32 -2.47 25.75 3.91
N ALA A 33 -2.76 24.51 4.31
CA ALA A 33 -1.78 23.43 4.43
C ALA A 33 -1.12 23.16 3.07
N CYS A 34 -1.90 23.10 1.98
CA CYS A 34 -1.37 22.91 0.63
C CYS A 34 -0.39 24.02 0.22
N ALA A 35 -0.62 25.26 0.61
CA ALA A 35 0.25 26.39 0.30
C ALA A 35 1.46 26.54 1.26
N SER A 36 1.50 25.74 2.33
CA SER A 36 2.58 25.82 3.32
C SER A 36 3.86 25.13 2.86
N ASN A 37 4.99 25.73 3.23
CA ASN A 37 6.34 25.21 3.02
C ASN A 37 6.98 24.80 4.34
N VAL A 38 8.24 24.38 4.31
CA VAL A 38 9.02 23.94 5.49
C VAL A 38 9.04 24.93 6.66
N ARG A 39 8.87 26.24 6.42
CA ARG A 39 8.83 27.26 7.48
C ARG A 39 7.41 27.47 8.04
N LEU A 40 6.40 27.41 7.18
CA LEU A 40 5.03 27.73 7.56
C LEU A 40 4.25 26.52 8.08
N PHE A 41 4.59 25.31 7.64
CA PHE A 41 3.90 24.10 8.06
C PHE A 41 4.00 23.85 9.57
N PRO A 42 5.19 23.96 10.22
CA PRO A 42 5.28 23.80 11.68
C PRO A 42 4.44 24.83 12.44
N ILE A 43 4.47 26.10 12.01
CA ILE A 43 3.68 27.18 12.62
C ILE A 43 2.18 26.90 12.48
N LEU A 44 1.74 26.44 11.31
CA LEU A 44 0.35 26.04 11.10
C LEU A 44 -0.05 24.92 12.05
N PHE A 45 0.80 23.88 12.18
CA PHE A 45 0.55 22.76 13.07
C PHE A 45 0.47 23.20 14.53
N GLU A 46 1.40 24.03 15.01
CA GLU A 46 1.41 24.58 16.37
C GLU A 46 0.19 25.47 16.66
N CYS A 47 -0.33 26.18 15.65
CA CYS A 47 -1.58 26.96 15.81
C CYS A 47 -2.82 26.08 16.01
N LEU A 48 -2.79 24.84 15.50
CA LEU A 48 -3.93 23.91 15.52
C LEU A 48 -3.85 22.90 16.67
N TYR A 49 -2.65 22.37 16.94
CA TYR A 49 -2.39 21.39 17.97
C TYR A 49 -2.16 22.07 19.33
N PRO A 50 -2.66 21.51 20.46
CA PRO A 50 -3.54 20.35 20.56
C PRO A 50 -5.03 20.71 20.52
N ASN A 51 -5.39 21.99 20.59
CA ASN A 51 -6.73 22.41 20.99
C ASN A 51 -7.79 22.31 19.88
N TYR A 52 -7.40 22.37 18.62
CA TYR A 52 -8.34 22.45 17.49
C TYR A 52 -8.39 21.19 16.63
N LEU A 53 -7.32 20.39 16.60
CA LEU A 53 -7.30 19.14 15.82
C LEU A 53 -8.34 18.09 16.28
N PRO A 54 -8.63 17.92 17.58
CA PRO A 54 -9.65 16.97 18.05
C PRO A 54 -11.07 17.25 17.54
N LEU A 55 -11.35 18.49 17.08
CA LEU A 55 -12.61 18.85 16.43
C LEU A 55 -12.87 17.97 15.20
N PHE A 56 -11.83 17.64 14.44
CA PHE A 56 -11.95 16.84 13.23
C PHE A 56 -12.25 15.36 13.53
N THR A 57 -11.69 14.83 14.63
CA THR A 57 -12.07 13.50 15.13
C THR A 57 -13.53 13.48 15.56
N ARG A 58 -13.97 14.46 16.36
CA ARG A 58 -15.38 14.59 16.79
C ARG A 58 -16.32 14.76 15.59
N ALA A 59 -15.91 15.50 14.57
CA ALA A 59 -16.69 15.67 13.35
C ALA A 59 -16.87 14.33 12.62
N LEU A 60 -15.81 13.53 12.49
CA LEU A 60 -15.89 12.20 11.89
C LEU A 60 -16.71 11.21 12.72
N ASP A 61 -16.70 11.35 14.04
CA ASP A 61 -17.51 10.55 14.96
C ASP A 61 -19.01 10.86 14.79
N VAL A 62 -19.39 12.14 14.79
CA VAL A 62 -20.79 12.58 14.72
C VAL A 62 -21.38 12.52 13.29
N TRP A 63 -20.56 12.77 12.27
CA TRP A 63 -20.99 12.84 10.86
C TRP A 63 -20.51 11.65 10.03
N ASN A 64 -20.26 10.50 10.65
CA ASN A 64 -19.75 9.28 10.00
C ASN A 64 -20.62 8.74 8.84
N ASP A 65 -21.87 9.21 8.72
CA ASP A 65 -22.86 8.86 7.71
C ASP A 65 -23.03 9.92 6.61
N ASP A 66 -22.40 11.09 6.72
CA ASP A 66 -22.47 12.15 5.71
C ASP A 66 -21.16 12.23 4.89
N PRO A 67 -21.16 11.80 3.62
CA PRO A 67 -20.00 11.86 2.74
C PRO A 67 -19.46 13.27 2.50
N ALA A 68 -20.29 14.32 2.60
CA ALA A 68 -19.85 15.69 2.36
C ALA A 68 -18.93 16.17 3.49
N VAL A 69 -19.25 15.81 4.73
CA VAL A 69 -18.43 16.13 5.92
C VAL A 69 -17.20 15.24 5.97
N THR A 70 -17.40 13.92 5.93
CA THR A 70 -16.31 12.94 6.08
C THR A 70 -15.22 13.13 5.03
N VAL A 71 -15.57 13.26 3.74
CA VAL A 71 -14.59 13.46 2.67
C VAL A 71 -13.87 14.81 2.82
N ALA A 72 -14.54 15.87 3.28
CA ALA A 72 -13.89 17.16 3.49
C ALA A 72 -12.82 17.06 4.59
N VAL A 73 -13.17 16.47 5.73
CA VAL A 73 -12.28 16.30 6.88
C VAL A 73 -11.13 15.32 6.57
N LEU A 74 -11.42 14.17 5.95
CA LEU A 74 -10.40 13.20 5.57
C LEU A 74 -9.40 13.77 4.56
N LYS A 75 -9.86 14.61 3.60
CA LYS A 75 -8.96 15.28 2.65
C LYS A 75 -8.09 16.36 3.30
N PHE A 76 -8.57 16.99 4.36
CA PHE A 76 -7.74 17.86 5.18
C PHE A 76 -6.61 17.05 5.84
N TRP A 77 -6.93 15.92 6.46
CA TRP A 77 -5.94 15.02 7.05
C TRP A 77 -4.94 14.47 6.02
N MET A 78 -5.42 14.10 4.83
CA MET A 78 -4.57 13.65 3.73
C MET A 78 -3.53 14.70 3.34
N GLU A 79 -3.92 15.99 3.26
CA GLU A 79 -2.99 17.08 2.95
C GLU A 79 -2.02 17.34 4.10
N MET A 80 -2.50 17.32 5.35
CA MET A 80 -1.65 17.46 6.53
C MET A 80 -0.58 16.35 6.61
N ALA A 81 -0.90 15.14 6.13
CA ALA A 81 0.02 14.01 6.09
C ALA A 81 1.10 14.11 4.99
N GLU A 82 0.86 14.93 3.97
CA GLU A 82 1.67 14.96 2.76
C GLU A 82 2.95 15.77 2.96
N ASN A 83 4.10 15.10 2.91
CA ASN A 83 5.42 15.72 3.07
C ASN A 83 5.99 16.26 1.75
N LYS A 84 5.27 17.18 1.10
CA LYS A 84 5.76 17.84 -0.13
C LYS A 84 7.03 18.62 0.15
N GLU A 85 8.07 18.40 -0.65
CA GLU A 85 9.34 19.14 -0.58
C GLU A 85 9.94 19.18 0.84
N ASP A 86 9.81 18.08 1.59
CA ASP A 86 10.25 17.96 2.98
C ASP A 86 9.70 19.04 3.93
N ARG A 87 8.48 19.53 3.68
CA ARG A 87 7.86 20.59 4.50
C ARG A 87 7.57 20.19 5.94
N ILE A 88 7.38 18.90 6.22
CA ILE A 88 7.08 18.39 7.57
C ILE A 88 8.40 18.21 8.31
N ARG A 89 8.98 19.33 8.73
CA ARG A 89 10.24 19.37 9.49
C ARG A 89 10.05 20.22 10.74
N PHE A 90 10.06 19.57 11.88
CA PHE A 90 9.95 20.21 13.19
C PHE A 90 11.33 20.36 13.83
N ASP A 91 11.40 21.23 14.85
CA ASP A 91 12.57 21.29 15.72
C ASP A 91 12.80 19.95 16.42
N ALA A 92 14.06 19.56 16.64
CA ALA A 92 14.42 18.27 17.23
C ALA A 92 13.85 18.07 18.64
N ALA A 93 13.60 19.15 19.38
CA ALA A 93 12.98 19.10 20.71
C ALA A 93 11.46 18.87 20.66
N PHE A 94 10.82 19.12 19.52
CA PHE A 94 9.38 19.00 19.36
C PHE A 94 9.01 17.77 18.52
N PRO A 95 8.33 16.76 19.09
CA PRO A 95 7.95 15.53 18.37
C PRO A 95 6.75 15.75 17.44
N GLY A 96 6.73 16.85 16.67
CA GLY A 96 5.59 17.28 15.85
C GLY A 96 5.15 16.24 14.82
N GLY A 97 6.09 15.54 14.18
CA GLY A 97 5.76 14.47 13.23
C GLY A 97 5.01 13.30 13.86
N LEU A 98 5.41 12.91 15.07
CA LEU A 98 4.75 11.86 15.86
C LEU A 98 3.34 12.28 16.30
N LEU A 99 3.20 13.53 16.74
CA LEU A 99 1.92 14.10 17.18
C LEU A 99 0.94 14.25 16.01
N LEU A 100 1.43 14.71 14.85
CA LEU A 100 0.66 14.81 13.62
C LEU A 100 0.12 13.45 13.18
N PHE A 101 1.00 12.44 13.11
CA PHE A 101 0.59 11.07 12.77
C PHE A 101 -0.43 10.54 13.78
N LYS A 102 -0.26 10.85 15.07
CA LYS A 102 -1.16 10.40 16.13
C LYS A 102 -2.57 10.98 16.00
N GLU A 103 -2.70 12.29 15.81
CA GLU A 103 -4.00 12.94 15.66
C GLU A 103 -4.71 12.54 14.35
N MET A 104 -3.94 12.39 13.27
CA MET A 104 -4.45 11.86 12.00
C MET A 104 -4.97 10.43 12.18
N SER A 105 -4.17 9.56 12.78
CA SER A 105 -4.51 8.14 12.95
C SER A 105 -5.73 7.96 13.85
N ARG A 106 -5.87 8.74 14.94
CA ARG A 106 -7.09 8.75 15.77
C ARG A 106 -8.34 9.10 14.96
N SER A 107 -8.25 10.15 14.14
CA SER A 107 -9.35 10.61 13.30
C SER A 107 -9.75 9.55 12.28
N ILE A 108 -8.77 8.94 11.61
CA ILE A 108 -9.00 7.90 10.61
C ILE A 108 -9.54 6.62 11.26
N SER A 109 -8.97 6.15 12.38
CA SER A 109 -9.44 4.97 13.10
C SER A 109 -10.89 5.14 13.59
N THR A 110 -11.23 6.32 14.14
CA THR A 110 -12.60 6.63 14.58
C THR A 110 -13.59 6.46 13.43
N TYR A 111 -13.30 7.07 12.27
CA TYR A 111 -14.14 6.92 11.09
C TYR A 111 -14.17 5.47 10.58
N ALA A 112 -13.01 4.81 10.54
CA ALA A 112 -12.88 3.44 10.06
C ALA A 112 -13.71 2.45 10.91
N HIS A 113 -13.69 2.58 12.24
CA HIS A 113 -14.51 1.75 13.13
C HIS A 113 -16.01 1.92 12.88
N HIS A 114 -16.49 3.14 12.60
CA HIS A 114 -17.88 3.38 12.19
C HIS A 114 -18.24 2.74 10.85
N VAL A 115 -17.31 2.78 9.88
CA VAL A 115 -17.54 2.11 8.58
C VAL A 115 -17.55 0.59 8.75
N LEU A 116 -16.70 0.06 9.62
CA LEU A 116 -16.63 -1.37 9.91
C LEU A 116 -17.91 -1.85 10.61
N SER A 117 -18.41 -1.10 11.59
CA SER A 117 -19.62 -1.45 12.36
C SER A 117 -20.90 -1.41 11.52
N LYS A 118 -20.97 -0.51 10.52
CA LYS A 118 -22.10 -0.45 9.57
C LYS A 118 -22.21 -1.67 8.65
N GLY A 119 -21.15 -2.46 8.49
CA GLY A 119 -21.15 -3.62 7.61
C GLY A 119 -21.23 -3.25 6.11
N PRO A 120 -21.51 -4.22 5.23
CA PRO A 120 -21.55 -4.01 3.77
C PRO A 120 -22.57 -2.97 3.33
N VAL A 121 -22.34 -2.35 2.17
CA VAL A 121 -23.28 -1.36 1.61
C VAL A 121 -24.55 -2.07 1.14
N ALA A 122 -25.72 -1.52 1.48
CA ALA A 122 -27.02 -2.06 1.05
C ALA A 122 -27.17 -2.05 -0.48
N GLU A 123 -27.83 -3.08 -1.02
CA GLU A 123 -28.11 -3.19 -2.45
C GLU A 123 -28.87 -1.96 -2.97
N GLY A 124 -28.45 -1.43 -4.12
CA GLY A 124 -29.04 -0.24 -4.75
C GLY A 124 -28.46 1.11 -4.30
N THR A 125 -27.57 1.14 -3.31
CA THR A 125 -26.85 2.36 -2.93
C THR A 125 -25.55 2.51 -3.74
N ASP A 126 -25.18 3.75 -4.10
CA ASP A 126 -23.90 4.06 -4.73
C ASP A 126 -22.73 3.77 -3.75
N ALA A 127 -22.20 2.54 -3.78
CA ALA A 127 -21.13 2.06 -2.91
C ALA A 127 -19.85 2.91 -3.01
N TYR A 128 -19.61 3.51 -4.19
CA TYR A 128 -18.47 4.39 -4.38
C TYR A 128 -18.60 5.67 -3.53
N LYS A 129 -19.74 6.35 -3.60
CA LYS A 129 -19.98 7.56 -2.81
C LYS A 129 -20.16 7.26 -1.33
N ALA A 130 -20.84 6.17 -1.01
CA ALA A 130 -21.17 5.82 0.37
C ALA A 130 -19.95 5.30 1.16
N ARG A 131 -19.00 4.62 0.50
CA ARG A 131 -17.92 3.89 1.19
C ARG A 131 -16.55 4.06 0.55
N TYR A 132 -16.40 3.70 -0.72
CA TYR A 132 -15.06 3.51 -1.31
C TYR A 132 -14.27 4.80 -1.47
N LYS A 133 -14.93 5.92 -1.77
CA LYS A 133 -14.24 7.20 -1.93
C LYS A 133 -13.58 7.65 -0.63
N ALA A 134 -14.28 7.57 0.49
CA ALA A 134 -13.75 7.96 1.79
C ALA A 134 -12.64 7.01 2.24
N LEU A 135 -12.82 5.70 2.06
CA LEU A 135 -11.78 4.71 2.32
C LEU A 135 -10.51 4.94 1.48
N GLY A 136 -10.68 5.28 0.19
CA GLY A 136 -9.56 5.65 -0.68
C GLY A 136 -8.76 6.84 -0.13
N VAL A 137 -9.44 7.84 0.42
CA VAL A 137 -8.76 8.99 1.07
C VAL A 137 -8.07 8.56 2.36
N CYS A 138 -8.65 7.69 3.19
CA CYS A 138 -7.98 7.15 4.37
C CYS A 138 -6.70 6.39 4.02
N MET A 139 -6.78 5.46 3.05
CA MET A 139 -5.63 4.69 2.56
C MET A 139 -4.53 5.61 2.01
N ALA A 140 -4.90 6.61 1.22
CA ALA A 140 -3.95 7.60 0.70
C ALA A 140 -3.30 8.42 1.83
N SER A 141 -4.08 8.86 2.82
CA SER A 141 -3.56 9.65 3.95
C SER A 141 -2.51 8.87 4.75
N VAL A 142 -2.79 7.61 5.07
CA VAL A 142 -1.84 6.77 5.81
C VAL A 142 -0.65 6.38 4.94
N SER A 143 -0.85 6.11 3.65
CA SER A 143 0.25 5.87 2.69
C SER A 143 1.23 7.06 2.65
N LEU A 144 0.72 8.29 2.56
CA LEU A 144 1.53 9.52 2.56
C LEU A 144 2.28 9.70 3.88
N ALA A 145 1.64 9.41 5.01
CA ALA A 145 2.28 9.56 6.31
C ALA A 145 3.38 8.53 6.54
N ILE A 146 3.17 7.28 6.11
CA ILE A 146 4.16 6.21 6.19
C ILE A 146 5.37 6.50 5.29
N SER A 147 5.11 6.93 4.06
CA SER A 147 6.16 7.22 3.07
C SER A 147 6.83 8.58 3.25
N GLY A 148 6.28 9.44 4.11
CA GLY A 148 6.77 10.81 4.31
C GLY A 148 8.04 10.92 5.15
N GLU A 149 8.49 9.84 5.78
CA GLU A 149 9.75 9.73 6.56
C GLU A 149 9.91 10.73 7.74
N TYR A 150 8.87 11.51 8.08
CA TYR A 150 8.84 12.40 9.25
C TYR A 150 8.40 11.69 10.55
N VAL A 151 8.08 10.40 10.46
CA VAL A 151 7.66 9.55 11.59
C VAL A 151 8.63 8.39 11.73
N SER A 152 9.24 8.26 12.91
CA SER A 152 10.00 7.06 13.25
C SER A 152 9.08 6.03 13.90
N PHE A 153 8.60 5.06 13.12
CA PHE A 153 7.69 4.03 13.64
C PHE A 153 8.29 3.19 14.79
N GLY A 154 9.62 3.07 14.86
CA GLY A 154 10.30 2.43 15.98
C GLY A 154 10.11 3.16 17.31
N ALA A 155 9.84 4.47 17.29
CA ALA A 155 9.57 5.24 18.50
C ALA A 155 8.25 4.82 19.16
N TYR A 156 7.19 4.52 18.39
CA TYR A 156 5.91 4.08 18.96
C TYR A 156 6.04 2.78 19.76
N THR A 157 6.84 1.83 19.26
CA THR A 157 7.13 0.58 19.97
C THR A 157 7.89 0.82 21.27
N LEU A 158 8.82 1.78 21.31
CA LEU A 158 9.55 2.13 22.53
C LEU A 158 8.65 2.77 23.60
N TYR A 159 7.65 3.54 23.18
CA TYR A 159 6.71 4.20 24.09
C TYR A 159 5.44 3.37 24.38
N GLY A 160 5.34 2.15 23.84
CA GLY A 160 4.18 1.27 24.02
C GLY A 160 2.89 1.78 23.38
N ASP A 161 2.98 2.69 22.41
CA ASP A 161 1.83 3.28 21.74
C ASP A 161 1.44 2.44 20.52
N GLN A 162 0.21 1.92 20.53
CA GLN A 162 -0.31 0.96 19.53
C GLN A 162 -1.02 1.64 18.36
N ILE A 163 -1.02 2.97 18.28
CA ILE A 163 -1.85 3.68 17.29
C ILE A 163 -1.53 3.33 15.84
N ALA A 164 -0.26 3.07 15.53
CA ALA A 164 0.17 2.65 14.20
C ALA A 164 -0.36 1.24 13.86
N GLU A 165 -0.35 0.32 14.83
CA GLU A 165 -0.88 -1.04 14.66
C GLU A 165 -2.41 -1.00 14.50
N GLU A 166 -3.09 -0.21 15.31
CA GLU A 166 -4.55 -0.05 15.29
C GLU A 166 -5.03 0.50 13.94
N VAL A 167 -4.47 1.64 13.48
CA VAL A 167 -4.90 2.29 12.24
C VAL A 167 -4.62 1.41 11.02
N VAL A 168 -3.48 0.71 10.99
CA VAL A 168 -3.15 -0.21 9.89
C VAL A 168 -4.07 -1.42 9.94
N SER A 169 -4.33 -2.01 11.10
CA SER A 169 -5.20 -3.17 11.25
C SER A 169 -6.62 -2.88 10.75
N VAL A 170 -7.25 -1.80 11.24
CA VAL A 170 -8.63 -1.46 10.84
C VAL A 170 -8.72 -1.08 9.36
N LEU A 171 -7.74 -0.34 8.83
CA LEU A 171 -7.74 0.05 7.42
C LEU A 171 -7.48 -1.12 6.48
N VAL A 172 -6.57 -2.03 6.81
CA VAL A 172 -6.32 -3.23 6.00
C VAL A 172 -7.57 -4.12 5.98
N GLN A 173 -8.25 -4.31 7.11
CA GLN A 173 -9.51 -5.06 7.16
C GLN A 173 -10.58 -4.44 6.25
N LEU A 174 -10.74 -3.11 6.29
CA LEU A 174 -11.68 -2.41 5.43
C LEU A 174 -11.27 -2.43 3.95
N ALA A 175 -9.98 -2.28 3.67
CA ALA A 175 -9.43 -2.32 2.32
C ALA A 175 -9.70 -3.68 1.65
N LEU A 176 -9.48 -4.78 2.39
CA LEU A 176 -9.75 -6.15 1.94
C LEU A 176 -11.25 -6.50 1.92
N SER A 177 -12.11 -5.67 2.51
CA SER A 177 -13.57 -5.83 2.41
C SER A 177 -14.15 -5.37 1.07
N ILE A 178 -13.37 -4.64 0.26
CA ILE A 178 -13.77 -4.19 -1.07
C ILE A 178 -13.62 -5.37 -2.04
N PRO A 179 -14.68 -5.78 -2.77
CA PRO A 179 -14.57 -6.85 -3.77
C PRO A 179 -13.53 -6.50 -4.84
N GLU A 180 -12.66 -7.45 -5.20
CA GLU A 180 -11.54 -7.22 -6.14
C GLU A 180 -11.99 -6.62 -7.48
N ARG A 181 -13.10 -7.12 -8.03
CA ARG A 181 -13.69 -6.62 -9.27
C ARG A 181 -14.07 -5.13 -9.17
N GLU A 182 -14.65 -4.73 -8.04
CA GLU A 182 -15.06 -3.34 -7.81
C GLU A 182 -13.84 -2.45 -7.54
N LEU A 183 -12.86 -2.96 -6.79
CA LEU A 183 -11.61 -2.25 -6.55
C LEU A 183 -10.94 -1.85 -7.86
N LEU A 184 -10.75 -2.80 -8.78
CA LEU A 184 -10.13 -2.55 -10.09
C LEU A 184 -11.00 -1.69 -11.01
N ALA A 185 -12.32 -1.74 -10.89
CA ALA A 185 -13.23 -0.87 -11.63
C ALA A 185 -13.11 0.62 -11.20
N PHE A 186 -12.87 0.88 -9.91
CA PHE A 186 -12.70 2.23 -9.38
C PHE A 186 -11.22 2.65 -9.32
N HIS A 187 -10.66 2.98 -10.48
CA HIS A 187 -9.30 3.49 -10.71
C HIS A 187 -8.64 4.29 -9.56
N LYS A 188 -9.33 5.33 -9.04
CA LYS A 188 -8.77 6.16 -7.96
C LYS A 188 -8.62 5.38 -6.64
N VAL A 189 -9.58 4.51 -6.34
CA VAL A 189 -9.57 3.66 -5.15
C VAL A 189 -8.53 2.55 -5.31
N ALA A 190 -8.44 1.93 -6.49
CA ALA A 190 -7.37 0.98 -6.81
C ALA A 190 -5.98 1.61 -6.55
N THR A 191 -5.74 2.80 -7.09
CA THR A 191 -4.46 3.50 -6.88
C THR A 191 -4.20 3.74 -5.40
N SER A 192 -5.18 4.26 -4.65
CA SER A 192 -5.04 4.46 -3.20
C SER A 192 -4.75 3.15 -2.44
N PHE A 193 -5.42 2.05 -2.81
CA PHE A 193 -5.20 0.74 -2.21
C PHE A 193 -3.77 0.24 -2.47
N TYR A 194 -3.35 0.18 -3.74
CA TYR A 194 -2.04 -0.37 -4.08
C TYR A 194 -0.89 0.53 -3.62
N SER A 195 -1.08 1.86 -3.56
CA SER A 195 -0.11 2.77 -2.94
C SER A 195 -0.02 2.60 -1.42
N PHE A 196 -1.14 2.30 -0.76
CA PHE A 196 -1.13 1.98 0.67
C PHE A 196 -0.40 0.66 0.95
N VAL A 197 -0.68 -0.38 0.17
CA VAL A 197 0.01 -1.68 0.30
C VAL A 197 1.51 -1.55 0.01
N GLU A 198 1.90 -0.80 -1.02
CA GLU A 198 3.32 -0.56 -1.32
C GLU A 198 4.04 0.17 -0.19
N ALA A 199 3.42 1.23 0.35
CA ALA A 199 3.97 1.98 1.49
C ALA A 199 4.17 1.08 2.72
N LEU A 200 3.20 0.22 3.01
CA LEU A 200 3.27 -0.76 4.09
C LEU A 200 4.44 -1.73 3.91
N PHE A 201 4.57 -2.37 2.74
CA PHE A 201 5.68 -3.29 2.51
C PHE A 201 7.05 -2.61 2.47
N ARG A 202 7.11 -1.35 2.04
CA ARG A 202 8.36 -0.59 1.89
C ARG A 202 8.87 -0.02 3.20
N HIS A 203 8.01 0.62 3.99
CA HIS A 203 8.42 1.41 5.15
C HIS A 203 7.95 0.81 6.48
N ALA A 204 6.92 -0.05 6.47
CA ALA A 204 6.27 -0.56 7.67
C ALA A 204 6.05 -2.09 7.63
N THR A 205 7.00 -2.85 7.08
CA THR A 205 6.86 -4.30 6.91
C THR A 205 6.59 -5.02 8.24
N SER A 206 7.11 -4.49 9.35
CA SER A 206 6.85 -5.03 10.69
C SER A 206 5.36 -5.01 11.06
N LEU A 207 4.63 -3.95 10.70
CA LEU A 207 3.19 -3.84 10.93
C LEU A 207 2.42 -4.85 10.08
N VAL A 208 2.85 -5.09 8.83
CA VAL A 208 2.22 -6.10 7.96
C VAL A 208 2.37 -7.50 8.56
N ILE A 209 3.57 -7.85 9.04
CA ILE A 209 3.84 -9.17 9.64
C ILE A 209 3.14 -9.34 10.99
N ALA A 210 2.84 -8.25 11.69
CA ALA A 210 2.06 -8.29 12.93
C ALA A 210 0.57 -8.65 12.70
N LEU A 211 0.07 -8.54 11.47
CA LEU A 211 -1.30 -8.92 11.12
C LEU A 211 -1.52 -10.44 11.22
N GLU A 212 -2.77 -10.85 11.12
CA GLU A 212 -3.16 -12.26 11.01
C GLU A 212 -2.73 -12.85 9.66
N THR A 213 -2.41 -14.16 9.64
CA THR A 213 -1.96 -14.85 8.43
C THR A 213 -2.93 -14.68 7.27
N ASN A 214 -4.23 -14.87 7.51
CA ASN A 214 -5.26 -14.74 6.47
C ASN A 214 -5.28 -13.34 5.83
N THR A 215 -4.99 -12.31 6.62
CA THR A 215 -4.94 -10.91 6.15
C THR A 215 -3.72 -10.68 5.26
N VAL A 216 -2.53 -11.16 5.68
CA VAL A 216 -1.30 -11.06 4.88
C VAL A 216 -1.44 -11.82 3.56
N VAL A 217 -2.02 -13.03 3.61
CA VAL A 217 -2.28 -13.85 2.43
C VAL A 217 -3.22 -13.15 1.47
N LYS A 218 -4.33 -12.59 1.96
CA LYS A 218 -5.27 -11.83 1.13
C LYS A 218 -4.61 -10.61 0.49
N LEU A 219 -3.77 -9.87 1.21
CA LEU A 219 -2.99 -8.76 0.63
C LEU A 219 -2.13 -9.23 -0.55
N LEU A 220 -1.42 -10.35 -0.39
CA LEU A 220 -0.59 -10.92 -1.45
C LEU A 220 -1.42 -11.45 -2.63
N GLN A 221 -2.61 -12.00 -2.37
CA GLN A 221 -3.56 -12.38 -3.42
C GLN A 221 -4.06 -11.15 -4.19
N PHE A 222 -4.39 -10.05 -3.52
CA PHE A 222 -4.78 -8.79 -4.19
C PHE A 222 -3.64 -8.22 -5.04
N LEU A 223 -2.38 -8.37 -4.61
CA LEU A 223 -1.20 -8.00 -5.40
C LEU A 223 -1.05 -8.90 -6.63
N HIS A 224 -1.25 -10.21 -6.49
CA HIS A 224 -1.26 -11.15 -7.61
C HIS A 224 -2.37 -10.80 -8.62
N HIS A 225 -3.61 -10.64 -8.17
CA HIS A 225 -4.74 -10.30 -9.04
C HIS A 225 -4.59 -8.92 -9.69
N GLY A 226 -4.04 -7.94 -8.97
CA GLY A 226 -3.72 -6.61 -9.50
C GLY A 226 -2.69 -6.67 -10.62
N LEU A 227 -1.62 -7.45 -10.42
CA LEU A 227 -0.58 -7.65 -11.44
C LEU A 227 -1.07 -8.46 -12.64
N ALA A 228 -2.03 -9.37 -12.45
CA ALA A 228 -2.59 -10.16 -13.56
C ALA A 228 -3.62 -9.38 -14.38
N ASN A 229 -4.50 -8.61 -13.73
CA ASN A 229 -5.75 -8.15 -14.32
C ASN A 229 -5.93 -6.63 -14.39
N ALA A 230 -5.06 -5.83 -13.76
CA ALA A 230 -5.26 -4.39 -13.78
C ALA A 230 -5.09 -3.81 -15.19
N LEU A 231 -6.00 -2.92 -15.58
CA LEU A 231 -5.86 -2.18 -16.84
C LEU A 231 -4.86 -1.02 -16.73
N GLN A 232 -4.52 -0.61 -15.51
CA GLN A 232 -3.72 0.57 -15.25
C GLN A 232 -2.25 0.22 -15.02
N GLN A 233 -1.37 0.76 -15.86
CA GLN A 233 0.07 0.58 -15.73
C GLN A 233 0.60 0.93 -14.32
N ASN A 234 0.09 2.01 -13.72
CA ASN A 234 0.51 2.42 -12.36
C ASN A 234 0.21 1.34 -11.31
N VAL A 235 -0.90 0.60 -11.44
CA VAL A 235 -1.24 -0.49 -10.51
C VAL A 235 -0.25 -1.63 -10.63
N HIS A 236 0.14 -2.00 -11.85
CA HIS A 236 1.19 -3.00 -12.07
C HIS A 236 2.52 -2.61 -11.42
N ILE A 237 2.93 -1.34 -11.57
CA ILE A 237 4.15 -0.81 -10.97
C ILE A 237 4.10 -0.92 -9.44
N LEU A 238 2.97 -0.53 -8.83
CA LEU A 238 2.78 -0.62 -7.38
C LEU A 238 2.77 -2.08 -6.89
N CYS A 239 2.14 -2.99 -7.64
CA CYS A 239 2.15 -4.42 -7.32
C CYS A 239 3.57 -5.00 -7.38
N ALA A 240 4.27 -4.76 -8.49
CA ALA A 240 5.65 -5.20 -8.70
C ALA A 240 6.60 -4.70 -7.60
N ARG A 241 6.51 -3.42 -7.22
CA ARG A 241 7.30 -2.86 -6.12
C ARG A 241 6.97 -3.50 -4.78
N SER A 242 5.69 -3.69 -4.47
CA SER A 242 5.26 -4.35 -3.22
C SER A 242 5.79 -5.77 -3.12
N ILE A 243 5.69 -6.54 -4.22
CA ILE A 243 6.18 -7.92 -4.33
C ILE A 243 7.71 -7.95 -4.18
N ASP A 244 8.45 -7.02 -4.79
CA ASP A 244 9.92 -6.94 -4.64
C ASP A 244 10.32 -6.71 -3.18
N ARG A 245 9.65 -5.79 -2.47
CA ARG A 245 9.92 -5.52 -1.05
C ARG A 245 9.63 -6.73 -0.17
N PHE A 246 8.50 -7.39 -0.41
CA PHE A 246 8.12 -8.61 0.29
C PHE A 246 9.13 -9.74 0.05
N ALA A 247 9.47 -10.03 -1.20
CA ALA A 247 10.38 -11.11 -1.56
C ALA A 247 11.83 -10.81 -1.09
N ALA A 248 12.27 -9.55 -1.19
CA ALA A 248 13.56 -9.14 -0.65
C ALA A 248 13.64 -9.29 0.87
N PHE A 249 12.53 -9.02 1.59
CA PHE A 249 12.45 -9.27 3.02
C PHE A 249 12.59 -10.77 3.34
N LEU A 250 11.88 -11.64 2.62
CA LEU A 250 11.99 -13.10 2.77
C LEU A 250 13.42 -13.59 2.54
N PHE A 251 14.04 -13.17 1.44
CA PHE A 251 15.42 -13.55 1.11
C PHE A 251 16.41 -13.14 2.20
N ARG A 252 16.36 -11.88 2.66
CA ARG A 252 17.28 -11.33 3.68
C ARG A 252 17.10 -11.96 5.06
N ASN A 253 15.90 -12.47 5.37
CA ASN A 253 15.56 -13.03 6.68
C ASN A 253 15.48 -14.56 6.69
N LYS A 254 15.76 -15.25 5.57
CA LYS A 254 15.62 -16.71 5.42
C LYS A 254 16.32 -17.54 6.51
N HIS A 255 17.47 -17.06 7.00
CA HIS A 255 18.27 -17.74 8.02
C HIS A 255 18.27 -17.00 9.38
N ARG A 256 17.54 -15.90 9.50
CA ARG A 256 17.48 -15.12 10.75
C ARG A 256 16.45 -15.73 11.69
N GLN A 257 16.78 -15.81 12.98
CA GLN A 257 15.91 -16.36 14.02
C GLN A 257 15.19 -15.27 14.84
N THR A 258 14.90 -14.11 14.21
CA THR A 258 14.14 -13.05 14.89
C THR A 258 12.67 -13.42 15.00
N SER A 259 11.96 -12.84 15.97
CA SER A 259 10.50 -13.02 16.13
C SER A 259 9.75 -12.70 14.84
N LEU A 260 10.18 -11.63 14.14
CA LEU A 260 9.62 -11.19 12.88
C LEU A 260 9.84 -12.20 11.74
N ALA A 261 11.05 -12.75 11.62
CA ALA A 261 11.36 -13.75 10.61
C ALA A 261 10.59 -15.06 10.84
N ASN A 262 10.48 -15.49 12.10
CA ASN A 262 9.70 -16.67 12.48
C ASN A 262 8.22 -16.50 12.17
N ARG A 263 7.63 -15.34 12.48
CA ARG A 263 6.23 -15.05 12.18
C ARG A 263 5.96 -15.01 10.67
N MET A 264 6.84 -14.40 9.89
CA MET A 264 6.72 -14.42 8.43
C MET A 264 6.80 -15.84 7.86
N ARG A 265 7.66 -16.70 8.40
CA ARG A 265 7.74 -18.11 8.00
C ARG A 265 6.43 -18.85 8.27
N LEU A 266 5.81 -18.63 9.43
CA LEU A 266 4.49 -19.19 9.74
C LEU A 266 3.41 -18.74 8.74
N HIS A 267 3.45 -17.47 8.29
CA HIS A 267 2.54 -17.01 7.24
C HIS A 267 2.75 -17.77 5.91
N MET A 268 4.00 -18.03 5.54
CA MET A 268 4.35 -18.71 4.28
C MET A 268 4.02 -20.20 4.30
N GLU A 269 4.12 -20.86 5.46
CA GLU A 269 3.74 -22.26 5.62
C GLU A 269 2.24 -22.50 5.33
N GLN A 270 1.39 -21.49 5.55
CA GLN A 270 -0.04 -21.56 5.27
C GLN A 270 -0.37 -21.41 3.78
N VAL A 271 0.54 -20.89 2.94
CA VAL A 271 0.31 -20.71 1.50
C VAL A 271 1.56 -21.05 0.69
N PRO A 272 1.88 -22.35 0.54
CA PRO A 272 3.14 -22.80 -0.05
C PRO A 272 3.29 -22.47 -1.54
N THR A 273 2.19 -22.30 -2.29
CA THR A 273 2.22 -22.02 -3.74
C THR A 273 2.37 -20.54 -4.08
N LEU A 274 2.15 -19.64 -3.12
CA LEU A 274 2.03 -18.21 -3.40
C LEU A 274 3.24 -17.60 -4.09
N LEU A 275 4.45 -18.00 -3.68
CA LEU A 275 5.68 -17.50 -4.31
C LEU A 275 5.81 -17.99 -5.75
N GLU A 276 5.36 -19.22 -6.03
CA GLU A 276 5.36 -19.79 -7.38
C GLU A 276 4.33 -19.10 -8.27
N ASP A 277 3.13 -18.85 -7.74
CA ASP A 277 2.07 -18.12 -8.44
C ASP A 277 2.51 -16.70 -8.79
N LEU A 278 3.19 -15.99 -7.86
CA LEU A 278 3.77 -14.67 -8.08
C LEU A 278 4.92 -14.70 -9.12
N GLN A 279 5.77 -15.72 -9.11
CA GLN A 279 6.82 -15.90 -10.13
C GLN A 279 6.19 -16.11 -11.52
N LEU A 280 5.18 -16.97 -11.60
CA LEU A 280 4.50 -17.31 -12.84
C LEU A 280 3.80 -16.10 -13.46
N VAL A 281 3.05 -15.32 -12.68
CA VAL A 281 2.39 -14.11 -13.21
C VAL A 281 3.41 -13.08 -13.70
N LEU A 282 4.55 -12.89 -13.02
CA LEU A 282 5.60 -11.97 -13.48
C LEU A 282 6.26 -12.45 -14.78
N LEU A 283 6.54 -13.75 -14.90
CA LEU A 283 7.07 -14.34 -16.13
C LEU A 283 6.12 -14.15 -17.31
N LYS A 284 4.81 -14.35 -17.09
CA LYS A 284 3.77 -14.09 -18.09
C LYS A 284 3.74 -12.61 -18.46
N GLN A 285 3.70 -11.70 -17.48
CA GLN A 285 3.68 -10.24 -17.72
C GLN A 285 4.91 -9.74 -18.47
N ILE A 286 6.11 -10.27 -18.19
CA ILE A 286 7.34 -9.94 -18.93
C ILE A 286 7.21 -10.26 -20.43
N ILE A 287 6.49 -11.32 -20.78
CA ILE A 287 6.24 -11.70 -22.18
C ILE A 287 5.18 -10.78 -22.77
N THR A 288 4.01 -10.71 -22.11
CA THR A 288 2.79 -10.10 -22.65
C THR A 288 2.76 -8.57 -22.62
N ASP A 289 3.28 -7.93 -21.56
CA ASP A 289 3.15 -6.48 -21.37
C ASP A 289 4.27 -5.73 -22.08
N GLU A 290 3.94 -5.03 -23.17
CA GLU A 290 4.90 -4.22 -23.96
C GLU A 290 5.09 -2.80 -23.42
N HIS A 291 4.26 -2.36 -22.48
CA HIS A 291 4.22 -0.97 -22.00
C HIS A 291 4.96 -0.77 -20.69
N ILE A 292 5.03 -1.78 -19.84
CA ILE A 292 5.79 -1.72 -18.58
C ILE A 292 7.29 -1.87 -18.83
N ASP A 293 8.06 -0.99 -18.21
CA ASP A 293 9.52 -1.11 -18.15
C ASP A 293 9.91 -2.45 -17.49
N LEU A 294 10.66 -3.27 -18.22
CA LEU A 294 11.17 -4.55 -17.74
C LEU A 294 12.03 -4.41 -16.47
N GLY A 295 12.62 -3.24 -16.21
CA GLY A 295 13.28 -2.96 -14.93
C GLY A 295 12.34 -3.14 -13.74
N ILE A 296 11.07 -2.74 -13.90
CA ILE A 296 10.04 -2.82 -12.85
C ILE A 296 9.62 -4.27 -12.59
N LEU A 297 9.53 -5.10 -13.63
CA LEU A 297 9.10 -6.51 -13.51
C LEU A 297 10.26 -7.47 -13.20
N SER A 298 11.48 -7.17 -13.65
CA SER A 298 12.67 -8.01 -13.43
C SER A 298 13.10 -8.02 -11.96
N HIS A 299 13.02 -6.88 -11.28
CA HIS A 299 13.40 -6.75 -9.86
C HIS A 299 12.62 -7.68 -8.93
N PRO A 300 11.26 -7.67 -8.90
CA PRO A 300 10.51 -8.59 -8.07
C PRO A 300 10.71 -10.05 -8.47
N LEU A 301 10.87 -10.35 -9.77
CA LEU A 301 11.13 -11.71 -10.22
C LEU A 301 12.45 -12.24 -9.65
N LEU A 302 13.54 -11.47 -9.73
CA LEU A 302 14.82 -11.86 -9.10
C LEU A 302 14.67 -12.08 -7.60
N SER A 303 14.02 -11.14 -6.90
CA SER A 303 13.80 -11.25 -5.45
C SER A 303 13.01 -12.51 -5.08
N LEU A 304 12.00 -12.87 -5.86
CA LEU A 304 11.22 -14.10 -5.66
C LEU A 304 12.02 -15.36 -5.96
N ILE A 305 12.84 -15.38 -7.02
CA ILE A 305 13.69 -16.52 -7.36
C ILE A 305 14.67 -16.79 -6.21
N LEU A 306 15.34 -15.74 -5.70
CA LEU A 306 16.29 -15.89 -4.60
C LEU A 306 15.60 -16.26 -3.27
N ALA A 307 14.37 -15.81 -3.05
CA ALA A 307 13.57 -16.24 -1.91
C ALA A 307 13.24 -17.75 -1.99
N SER A 308 12.83 -18.23 -3.17
CA SER A 308 12.41 -19.61 -3.42
C SER A 308 13.00 -20.21 -4.70
N GLU A 309 14.27 -20.62 -4.64
CA GLU A 309 14.99 -21.24 -5.76
C GLU A 309 14.35 -22.57 -6.19
N SER A 310 13.93 -23.39 -5.21
CA SER A 310 13.23 -24.65 -5.49
C SER A 310 11.84 -24.44 -6.12
N GLY A 311 11.15 -23.37 -5.73
CA GLY A 311 9.88 -22.97 -6.36
C GLY A 311 10.09 -22.56 -7.81
N PHE A 312 11.14 -21.78 -8.09
CA PHE A 312 11.46 -21.39 -9.45
C PHE A 312 11.81 -22.58 -10.36
N ALA A 313 12.51 -23.59 -9.83
CA ALA A 313 12.77 -24.83 -10.58
C ALA A 313 11.46 -25.57 -10.95
N ARG A 314 10.48 -25.62 -10.03
CA ARG A 314 9.15 -26.19 -10.30
C ARG A 314 8.36 -25.38 -11.31
N VAL A 315 8.33 -24.05 -11.17
CA VAL A 315 7.66 -23.13 -12.10
C VAL A 315 8.25 -23.27 -13.50
N SER A 316 9.58 -23.23 -13.63
CA SER A 316 10.28 -23.39 -14.91
C SER A 316 9.96 -24.73 -15.56
N SER A 317 10.04 -25.84 -14.80
CA SER A 317 9.74 -27.18 -15.31
C SER A 317 8.29 -27.31 -15.77
N LYS A 318 7.34 -26.81 -14.99
CA LYS A 318 5.90 -26.82 -15.33
C LYS A 318 5.60 -25.96 -16.56
N PHE A 319 6.20 -24.77 -16.63
CA PHE A 319 6.03 -23.86 -17.75
C PHE A 319 6.51 -24.51 -19.06
N VAL A 320 7.71 -25.11 -19.04
CA VAL A 320 8.27 -25.82 -20.20
C VAL A 320 7.43 -27.05 -20.56
N SER A 321 6.98 -27.86 -19.59
CA SER A 321 6.17 -29.05 -19.89
C SER A 321 4.84 -28.72 -20.55
N ASN A 322 4.28 -27.55 -20.24
CA ASN A 322 3.01 -27.07 -20.79
C ASN A 322 3.13 -26.49 -22.21
N GLN A 323 4.35 -26.29 -22.73
CA GLN A 323 4.55 -25.83 -24.10
C GLN A 323 4.33 -26.96 -25.12
N PRO A 324 3.94 -26.63 -26.37
CA PRO A 324 3.97 -27.57 -27.48
C PRO A 324 5.37 -28.19 -27.66
N ASN A 325 5.45 -29.45 -28.10
CA ASN A 325 6.73 -30.18 -28.20
C ASN A 325 7.80 -29.45 -29.01
N GLU A 326 7.40 -28.70 -30.04
CA GLU A 326 8.30 -27.90 -30.89
C GLU A 326 8.95 -26.73 -30.14
N GLU A 327 8.25 -26.15 -29.16
CA GLU A 327 8.70 -24.96 -28.42
C GLU A 327 9.32 -25.28 -27.06
N LYS A 328 9.30 -26.55 -26.63
CA LYS A 328 9.88 -26.98 -25.34
C LYS A 328 11.38 -26.68 -25.24
N ALA A 329 12.12 -26.90 -26.32
CA ALA A 329 13.56 -26.63 -26.36
C ALA A 329 13.85 -25.13 -26.24
N THR A 330 13.13 -24.30 -27.00
CA THR A 330 13.20 -22.84 -26.97
C THR A 330 12.88 -22.30 -25.58
N ALA A 331 11.81 -22.79 -24.95
CA ALA A 331 11.44 -22.38 -23.60
C ALA A 331 12.50 -22.79 -22.56
N ALA A 332 13.03 -24.02 -22.65
CA ALA A 332 14.09 -24.47 -21.75
C ALA A 332 15.37 -23.63 -21.88
N GLU A 333 15.76 -23.26 -23.11
CA GLU A 333 16.87 -22.34 -23.37
C GLU A 333 16.63 -20.97 -22.74
N ALA A 334 15.42 -20.40 -22.93
CA ALA A 334 15.06 -19.11 -22.37
C ALA A 334 15.19 -19.09 -20.83
N PHE A 335 14.69 -20.13 -20.15
CA PHE A 335 14.84 -20.27 -18.70
C PHE A 335 16.29 -20.46 -18.26
N GLY A 336 17.11 -21.14 -19.07
CA GLY A 336 18.55 -21.30 -18.84
C GLY A 336 19.31 -19.97 -18.85
N GLU A 337 18.93 -19.05 -19.74
CA GLU A 337 19.58 -17.74 -19.85
C GLU A 337 19.20 -16.78 -18.70
N LEU A 338 18.02 -16.94 -18.06
CA LEU A 338 17.55 -16.02 -17.01
C LEU A 338 18.53 -15.84 -15.85
N MET A 339 19.15 -16.94 -15.38
CA MET A 339 20.03 -16.94 -14.20
C MET A 339 21.53 -16.90 -14.54
N LYS A 340 21.88 -16.71 -15.81
CA LYS A 340 23.27 -16.71 -16.27
C LYS A 340 24.06 -15.53 -15.69
N GLY A 341 25.13 -15.82 -14.97
CA GLY A 341 25.97 -14.80 -14.33
C GLY A 341 25.30 -14.05 -13.18
N VAL A 342 24.15 -14.54 -12.69
CA VAL A 342 23.42 -13.94 -11.57
C VAL A 342 23.94 -14.52 -10.26
N GLU A 343 24.36 -13.65 -9.35
CA GLU A 343 24.83 -14.02 -8.02
C GLU A 343 23.67 -14.13 -7.02
N ARG A 344 23.92 -14.76 -5.87
CA ARG A 344 22.93 -14.91 -4.80
C ARG A 344 22.86 -13.67 -3.89
N ASN A 345 22.58 -12.50 -4.47
CA ASN A 345 22.41 -11.23 -3.76
C ASN A 345 21.41 -10.30 -4.47
N LEU A 346 21.02 -9.21 -3.81
CA LEU A 346 20.06 -8.22 -4.35
C LEU A 346 20.71 -6.88 -4.68
N GLU A 347 22.02 -6.88 -4.96
CA GLU A 347 22.77 -5.67 -5.29
C GLU A 347 22.35 -5.10 -6.66
N MET A 348 22.54 -3.80 -6.85
CA MET A 348 22.15 -3.12 -8.09
C MET A 348 22.93 -3.63 -9.32
N SER A 349 24.19 -4.00 -9.13
CA SER A 349 25.02 -4.67 -10.15
C SER A 349 24.37 -5.96 -10.64
N ASN A 350 23.98 -6.82 -9.69
CA ASN A 350 23.35 -8.11 -9.98
C ASN A 350 21.95 -7.95 -10.60
N ARG A 351 21.15 -6.99 -10.09
CA ARG A 351 19.84 -6.64 -10.69
C ARG A 351 19.97 -6.17 -12.15
N ARG A 352 21.06 -5.45 -12.48
CA ARG A 352 21.33 -5.02 -13.85
C ARG A 352 21.68 -6.19 -14.77
N ILE A 353 22.46 -7.17 -14.28
CA ILE A 353 22.74 -8.41 -15.03
C ILE A 353 21.44 -9.16 -15.28
N PHE A 354 20.62 -9.36 -14.24
CA PHE A 354 19.34 -10.05 -14.38
C PHE A 354 18.38 -9.34 -15.35
N LEU A 355 18.34 -8.00 -15.38
CA LEU A 355 17.55 -7.25 -16.35
C LEU A 355 17.96 -7.55 -17.79
N LEU A 356 19.26 -7.64 -18.09
CA LEU A 356 19.75 -8.02 -19.43
C LEU A 356 19.31 -9.45 -19.79
N ASN A 357 19.36 -10.37 -18.83
CA ASN A 357 18.90 -11.74 -19.03
C ASN A 357 17.39 -11.80 -19.28
N VAL A 358 16.59 -11.00 -18.56
CA VAL A 358 15.14 -10.87 -18.77
C VAL A 358 14.81 -10.34 -20.17
N GLN A 359 15.61 -9.40 -20.70
CA GLN A 359 15.46 -8.93 -22.08
C GLN A 359 15.74 -10.05 -23.10
N SER A 360 16.78 -10.87 -22.85
CA SER A 360 17.09 -12.05 -23.67
C SER A 360 15.95 -13.08 -23.62
N TYR A 361 15.52 -13.43 -22.41
CA TYR A 361 14.38 -14.32 -22.15
C TYR A 361 13.14 -13.86 -22.92
N ARG A 362 12.77 -12.58 -22.81
CA ARG A 362 11.62 -12.03 -23.53
C ARG A 362 11.75 -12.18 -25.05
N ARG A 363 12.94 -11.96 -25.60
CA ARG A 363 13.20 -12.08 -27.05
C ARG A 363 13.05 -13.53 -27.52
N ILE A 364 13.65 -14.48 -26.80
CA ILE A 364 13.59 -15.92 -27.13
C ILE A 364 12.15 -16.41 -27.03
N MET A 365 11.44 -16.06 -25.96
CA MET A 365 10.05 -16.43 -25.77
C MET A 365 9.15 -15.86 -26.87
N LYS A 366 9.33 -14.59 -27.28
CA LYS A 366 8.53 -14.01 -28.37
C LYS A 366 8.83 -14.60 -29.76
N SER A 367 9.97 -15.26 -29.95
CA SER A 367 10.26 -15.98 -31.21
C SER A 367 9.55 -17.32 -31.32
N ALA A 368 9.01 -17.86 -30.22
CA ALA A 368 8.21 -19.07 -30.22
C ALA A 368 6.78 -18.77 -30.74
N ALA A 369 6.39 -19.39 -31.85
CA ALA A 369 5.17 -19.05 -32.60
C ALA A 369 3.88 -19.57 -31.95
N GLY A 370 3.99 -20.48 -30.95
CA GLY A 370 2.85 -21.16 -30.32
C GLY A 370 2.94 -21.22 -28.79
N LEU A 371 3.38 -20.15 -28.13
CA LEU A 371 3.47 -20.13 -26.66
C LEU A 371 2.11 -20.40 -26.00
N ASN A 372 2.08 -21.40 -25.12
CA ASN A 372 0.99 -21.59 -24.19
C ASN A 372 1.26 -20.79 -22.90
N LEU A 373 0.46 -19.77 -22.64
CA LEU A 373 0.56 -18.91 -21.46
C LEU A 373 -0.46 -19.28 -20.38
N ASP A 374 -1.20 -20.39 -20.51
CA ASP A 374 -2.16 -20.86 -19.50
C ASP A 374 -1.50 -21.65 -18.37
#